data_AF-A0A7S3DLH1-F1
#
_entry.id   AF-A0A7S3DLH1-F1
#
_cell.length_a   1.000
_cell.length_b   1.000
_cell.length_c   1.000
_cell.angle_alpha   90.00
_cell.angle_beta   90.00
_cell.angle_gamma   90.00
#
_symmetry.space_group_name_H-M   'P 1'
#
loop_
_entity.id
_entity.type
_entity.pdbx_description
1 polymer ?
#
loop_
_entity_poly.entity_id
_entity_poly.type
_entity_poly.pdbx_seq_one_letter_code
_entity_poly.pdbx_strand_id
1 'polypeptide(L)'
;MKDLTLDEEKVEWVKPDNYKPDPTARRTGAAPEDSVAQVILKTVSEAKESTSNDLVSKKTLTTRALLQNALDGLKGAIMIAYPEGLPEYDPVRQILDDTEVLEGAVGGRMCTIT
;
A
#
# COMPACT_ATOMS: atom_id res chain seq x y z
N MET A 1 6.16 13.40 46.21
CA MET A 1 5.37 12.78 45.12
C MET A 1 4.43 13.85 44.62
N LYS A 2 4.81 14.57 43.55
CA LYS A 2 3.88 15.40 42.80
C LYS A 2 3.29 14.49 41.74
N ASP A 3 2.05 14.12 41.99
CA ASP A 3 1.03 13.82 41.00
C ASP A 3 1.43 14.26 39.58
N LEU A 4 1.83 13.29 38.77
CA LEU A 4 1.87 13.43 37.32
C LEU A 4 0.42 13.62 36.87
N THR A 5 0.00 14.87 36.73
CA THR A 5 -1.07 15.19 35.79
C THR A 5 -0.56 14.77 34.42
N LEU A 6 -1.12 13.68 33.90
CA LEU A 6 -1.04 13.37 32.48
C LEU A 6 -1.77 14.52 31.79
N ASP A 7 -1.01 15.53 31.38
CA ASP A 7 -1.49 16.54 30.46
C ASP A 7 -1.96 15.77 29.22
N GLU A 8 -3.27 15.64 29.08
CA GLU A 8 -3.92 15.09 27.89
C GLU A 8 -3.58 16.02 26.73
N GLU A 9 -2.40 15.81 26.15
CA GLU A 9 -1.98 16.40 24.90
C GLU A 9 -2.99 15.93 23.85
N LYS A 10 -4.03 16.74 23.64
CA LYS A 10 -4.93 16.62 22.51
C LYS A 10 -4.06 16.75 21.26
N VAL A 11 -3.62 15.61 20.74
CA VAL A 11 -3.03 15.50 19.42
C VAL A 11 -4.17 15.78 18.43
N GLU A 12 -4.38 17.05 18.12
CA GLU A 12 -5.30 17.43 17.05
C GLU A 12 -4.76 16.84 15.75
N TRP A 13 -5.56 15.95 15.14
CA TRP A 13 -5.21 15.37 13.86
C TRP A 13 -5.31 16.45 12.78
N VAL A 14 -4.16 17.04 12.44
CA VAL A 14 -4.07 18.05 11.38
C VAL A 14 -4.44 17.38 10.06
N LYS A 15 -5.62 17.71 9.54
CA LYS A 15 -6.08 17.21 8.24
C LYS A 15 -5.18 17.83 7.16
N PRO A 16 -4.55 17.03 6.28
CA PRO A 16 -3.73 17.56 5.21
C PRO A 16 -4.59 18.33 4.21
N ASP A 17 -4.01 19.33 3.53
CA ASP A 17 -4.72 20.22 2.61
C ASP A 17 -5.45 19.49 1.47
N ASN A 18 -4.97 18.29 1.09
CA ASN A 18 -5.59 17.42 0.08
C ASN A 18 -6.48 16.32 0.70
N TYR A 19 -7.18 16.62 1.79
CA TYR A 19 -8.07 15.67 2.44
C TYR A 19 -9.33 15.43 1.58
N LYS A 20 -9.47 14.20 1.07
CA LYS A 20 -10.69 13.71 0.41
C LYS A 20 -11.41 12.78 1.38
N PRO A 21 -12.53 13.21 1.99
CA PRO A 21 -13.25 12.38 2.94
C PRO A 21 -13.70 11.08 2.26
N ASP A 22 -13.30 9.94 2.83
CA ASP A 22 -13.75 8.63 2.37
C ASP A 22 -15.15 8.33 2.93
N PRO A 23 -16.18 8.12 2.10
CA PRO A 23 -17.53 7.75 2.56
C PRO A 23 -17.58 6.39 3.28
N THR A 24 -16.55 5.54 3.10
CA THR A 24 -16.49 4.18 3.64
C THR A 24 -15.72 4.09 4.96
N ALA A 25 -15.05 5.17 5.38
CA ALA A 25 -14.16 5.24 6.55
C ALA A 25 -13.10 4.12 6.63
N ARG A 26 -12.79 3.49 5.49
CA ARG A 26 -11.80 2.39 5.41
C ARG A 26 -10.40 2.91 5.10
N ARG A 27 -10.29 4.12 4.56
CA ARG A 27 -9.02 4.80 4.26
C ARG A 27 -8.86 6.03 5.13
N THR A 28 -7.61 6.46 5.30
CA THR A 28 -7.24 7.67 6.07
C THR A 28 -7.82 8.97 5.47
N GLY A 29 -8.19 8.98 4.18
CA GLY A 29 -8.73 10.16 3.50
C GLY A 29 -7.70 11.26 3.20
N ALA A 30 -6.45 11.09 3.66
CA ALA A 30 -5.31 11.93 3.33
C ALA A 30 -4.77 11.56 1.94
N ALA A 31 -5.15 12.31 0.90
CA ALA A 31 -4.58 12.10 -0.42
C ALA A 31 -3.15 12.67 -0.47
N PRO A 32 -2.23 12.01 -1.18
CA PRO A 32 -0.88 12.55 -1.38
C PRO A 32 -0.94 13.79 -2.29
N GLU A 33 0.15 14.56 -2.31
CA GLU A 33 0.34 15.66 -3.26
C GLU A 33 0.23 15.14 -4.71
N ASP A 34 -0.24 15.97 -5.63
CA ASP A 34 -0.40 15.62 -7.05
C ASP A 34 0.91 15.11 -7.69
N SER A 35 2.05 15.66 -7.29
CA SER A 35 3.38 15.22 -7.74
C SER A 35 3.65 13.75 -7.36
N VAL A 36 3.30 13.37 -6.14
CA VAL A 36 3.51 12.01 -5.62
C VAL A 36 2.45 11.04 -6.17
N ALA A 37 1.22 11.51 -6.35
CA ALA A 37 0.17 10.73 -7.00
C ALA A 37 0.58 10.29 -8.41
N GLN A 38 1.29 11.14 -9.18
CA GLN A 38 1.82 10.77 -10.49
C GLN A 38 2.86 9.64 -10.42
N VAL A 39 3.70 9.60 -9.38
CA VAL A 39 4.69 8.54 -9.17
C VAL A 39 3.98 7.20 -8.93
N ILE A 40 2.94 7.20 -8.10
CA ILE A 40 2.12 6.00 -7.86
C ILE A 40 1.45 5.53 -9.15
N LEU A 41 0.87 6.45 -9.94
CA LEU A 41 0.22 6.09 -11.21
C LEU A 41 1.22 5.48 -12.22
N LYS A 42 2.42 6.05 -12.32
CA LYS A 42 3.49 5.53 -13.20
C LYS A 42 3.93 4.12 -12.79
N THR A 43 4.21 3.92 -11.51
CA THR A 43 4.61 2.60 -11.00
C THR A 43 3.51 1.55 -11.16
N VAL A 44 2.23 1.93 -11.03
CA VAL A 44 1.10 1.03 -11.32
C VAL A 44 1.00 0.70 -12.81
N SER A 45 1.22 1.64 -13.72
CA SER A 45 1.26 1.32 -15.17
C SER A 45 2.40 0.36 -15.50
N GLU A 46 3.58 0.57 -14.94
CA GLU A 46 4.74 -0.31 -15.14
C GLU A 46 4.49 -1.73 -14.61
N ALA A 47 3.88 -1.85 -13.43
CA ALA A 47 3.50 -3.15 -12.86
C ALA A 47 2.42 -3.88 -13.69
N LYS A 48 1.50 -3.12 -14.32
CA LYS A 48 0.50 -3.70 -15.24
C LYS A 48 1.14 -4.20 -16.52
N GLU A 49 2.08 -3.44 -17.08
CA GLU A 49 2.83 -3.84 -18.28
C GLU A 49 3.71 -5.07 -18.03
N SER A 50 4.22 -5.24 -16.81
CA SER A 50 5.00 -6.43 -16.43
C SER A 50 4.16 -7.69 -16.21
N THR A 51 2.83 -7.57 -16.15
CA THR A 51 1.90 -8.69 -15.97
C THR A 51 0.96 -8.87 -17.17
N SER A 52 0.97 -7.95 -18.14
CA SER A 52 0.05 -8.00 -19.27
C SER A 52 0.39 -9.11 -20.26
N ASN A 53 -0.63 -9.56 -20.99
CA ASN A 53 -0.50 -10.56 -22.05
C ASN A 53 0.39 -10.07 -23.21
N ASP A 54 0.69 -8.77 -23.28
CA ASP A 54 1.54 -8.18 -24.32
C ASP A 54 2.98 -8.72 -24.27
N LEU A 55 3.40 -9.24 -23.12
CA LEU A 55 4.70 -9.90 -22.95
C LEU A 55 4.83 -11.16 -23.81
N VAL A 56 3.71 -11.84 -24.10
CA VAL A 56 3.68 -13.03 -24.96
C VAL A 56 4.06 -12.65 -26.39
N SER A 57 3.50 -11.53 -26.89
CA SER A 57 3.84 -10.98 -28.22
C SER A 57 5.31 -10.55 -28.29
N LYS A 58 5.86 -10.04 -27.19
CA LYS A 58 7.28 -9.64 -27.05
C LYS A 58 8.22 -10.84 -26.81
N LYS A 59 7.69 -12.06 -26.64
CA LYS A 59 8.44 -13.30 -26.31
C LYS A 59 9.37 -13.14 -25.09
N THR A 60 9.00 -12.27 -24.17
CA THR A 60 9.74 -12.01 -22.94
C THR A 60 9.21 -12.91 -21.82
N LEU A 61 10.12 -13.57 -21.10
CA LEU A 61 9.77 -14.43 -19.98
C LEU A 61 9.53 -13.60 -18.71
N THR A 62 8.42 -13.84 -18.03
CA THR A 62 8.15 -13.26 -16.72
C THR A 62 8.76 -14.14 -15.64
N THR A 63 9.89 -13.71 -15.07
CA THR A 63 10.57 -14.43 -13.98
C THR A 63 10.04 -13.96 -12.62
N ARG A 64 10.07 -14.82 -11.60
CA ARG A 64 9.72 -14.46 -10.22
C ARG A 64 10.45 -13.20 -9.71
N ALA A 65 11.71 -13.05 -10.10
CA ALA A 65 12.51 -11.87 -9.76
C ALA A 65 11.93 -10.56 -10.34
N LEU A 66 11.39 -10.58 -11.56
CA LEU A 66 10.78 -9.39 -12.17
C LEU A 66 9.50 -8.99 -11.46
N LEU A 67 8.68 -9.96 -11.07
CA LEU A 67 7.47 -9.72 -10.29
C LEU A 67 7.79 -9.15 -8.90
N GLN A 68 8.82 -9.69 -8.24
CA GLN A 68 9.26 -9.16 -6.96
C GLN A 68 9.75 -7.72 -7.08
N ASN A 69 10.54 -7.41 -8.11
CA ASN A 69 11.00 -6.04 -8.37
C ASN A 69 9.83 -5.06 -8.62
N ALA A 70 8.78 -5.50 -9.31
CA ALA A 70 7.60 -4.68 -9.54
C ALA A 70 6.83 -4.42 -8.23
N LEU A 71 6.70 -5.43 -7.37
CA LEU A 71 6.11 -5.29 -6.03
C LEU A 71 6.93 -4.35 -5.13
N ASP A 72 8.25 -4.50 -5.14
CA ASP A 72 9.16 -3.66 -4.36
C ASP A 72 9.11 -2.19 -4.84
N GLY A 73 8.95 -1.98 -6.15
CA GLY A 73 8.71 -0.66 -6.73
C GLY A 73 7.41 0.00 -6.23
N LEU A 74 6.32 -0.78 -6.12
CA LEU A 74 5.06 -0.29 -5.54
C LEU A 74 5.20 0.03 -4.05
N LYS A 75 5.91 -0.81 -3.28
CA LYS A 75 6.21 -0.55 -1.86
C LYS A 75 7.03 0.74 -1.69
N GLY A 76 8.04 0.93 -2.54
CA GLY A 76 8.85 2.16 -2.56
C GLY A 76 8.02 3.41 -2.88
N ALA A 77 7.14 3.36 -3.87
CA ALA A 77 6.27 4.48 -4.22
C ALA A 77 5.34 4.89 -3.06
N ILE A 78 4.85 3.92 -2.30
CA ILE A 78 3.98 4.16 -1.15
C ILE A 78 4.76 4.71 0.04
N MET A 79 5.99 4.24 0.26
CA MET A 79 6.87 4.79 1.28
C MET A 79 7.24 6.26 1.01
N ILE A 80 7.35 6.66 -0.27
CA ILE A 80 7.54 8.07 -0.65
C ILE A 80 6.28 8.89 -0.31
N ALA A 81 5.09 8.34 -0.53
CA ALA A 81 3.84 9.03 -0.25
C ALA A 81 3.53 9.15 1.25
N TYR A 82 3.93 8.15 2.04
CA TYR A 82 3.63 8.07 3.46
C TYR A 82 4.88 7.62 4.22
N PRO A 83 5.80 8.55 4.56
CA PRO A 83 7.05 8.21 5.26
C PRO A 83 6.79 7.69 6.68
N GLU A 84 5.76 8.20 7.36
CA GLU A 84 5.32 7.74 8.69
C GLU A 84 4.52 6.42 8.65
N GLY A 85 4.32 5.87 7.44
CA GLY A 85 3.57 4.65 7.19
C GLY A 85 2.05 4.84 7.15
N LEU A 86 1.36 3.85 6.56
CA LEU A 86 -0.10 3.78 6.61
C LEU A 86 -0.56 3.06 7.89
N PRO A 87 -1.71 3.43 8.46
CA PRO A 87 -2.32 2.68 9.56
C PRO A 87 -2.57 1.21 9.20
N GLU A 88 -2.56 0.32 10.19
CA GLU A 88 -2.71 -1.13 10.01
C GLU A 88 -4.10 -1.56 9.47
N TYR A 89 -5.11 -0.72 9.67
CA TYR A 89 -6.46 -0.93 9.12
C TYR A 89 -6.60 -0.51 7.66
N ASP A 90 -5.59 0.15 7.06
CA ASP A 90 -5.68 0.58 5.66
C ASP A 90 -5.56 -0.62 4.71
N PRO A 91 -6.50 -0.80 3.76
CA PRO A 91 -6.49 -1.94 2.85
C PRO A 91 -5.24 -2.00 1.97
N VAL A 92 -4.62 -0.86 1.65
CA VAL A 92 -3.41 -0.83 0.81
C VAL A 92 -2.24 -1.51 1.52
N ARG A 93 -2.12 -1.29 2.83
CA ARG A 93 -1.08 -1.93 3.64
C ARG A 93 -1.33 -3.43 3.78
N GLN A 94 -2.59 -3.82 4.00
CA GLN A 94 -2.98 -5.23 4.11
C GLN A 94 -2.67 -6.03 2.84
N ILE A 95 -2.88 -5.44 1.67
CA ILE A 95 -2.57 -6.05 0.36
C ILE A 95 -1.05 -6.21 0.16
N LEU A 96 -0.24 -5.23 0.59
CA LEU A 96 1.22 -5.26 0.38
C LEU A 96 1.97 -6.16 1.36
N ASP A 97 1.42 -6.31 2.56
CA ASP A 97 1.96 -7.15 3.62
C ASP A 97 1.37 -8.57 3.58
N ASP A 98 0.53 -8.90 2.58
CA ASP A 98 -0.19 -10.17 2.43
C ASP A 98 -0.98 -10.57 3.70
N THR A 99 -1.42 -9.59 4.49
CA THR A 99 -2.12 -9.76 5.79
C THR A 99 -3.63 -9.61 5.66
N GLU A 100 -4.14 -9.44 4.44
CA GLU A 100 -5.56 -9.33 4.18
C GLU A 100 -6.33 -10.56 4.68
N VAL A 101 -7.35 -10.29 5.50
CA VAL A 101 -8.31 -11.32 5.90
C VAL A 101 -9.22 -11.60 4.70
N LEU A 102 -8.80 -12.54 3.86
CA LEU A 102 -9.65 -13.11 2.81
C LEU A 102 -10.70 -14.01 3.47
N GLU A 103 -11.77 -13.44 4.02
CA GLU A 103 -12.97 -14.19 4.37
C GLU A 103 -13.58 -14.80 3.08
N GLY A 104 -13.07 -15.98 2.69
CA GLY A 104 -13.51 -16.73 1.52
C GLY A 104 -12.42 -17.39 0.67
N ALA A 105 -11.13 -17.17 0.91
CA ALA A 105 -10.08 -17.87 0.15
C ALA A 105 -9.76 -19.25 0.74
N VAL A 106 -10.21 -20.30 0.07
CA VAL A 106 -9.82 -21.71 0.34
C VAL A 106 -8.38 -22.01 -0.15
N GLY A 107 -7.64 -21.03 -0.67
CA GLY A 107 -6.30 -21.23 -1.22
C GLY A 107 -5.32 -20.17 -0.71
N GLY A 108 -4.58 -20.48 0.35
CA GLY A 108 -3.58 -19.55 0.89
C GLY A 108 -2.85 -20.01 2.14
N ARG A 109 -2.83 -21.31 2.46
CA ARG A 109 -1.81 -21.86 3.36
C ARG A 109 -0.93 -22.77 2.52
N MET A 110 0.29 -22.31 2.25
CA MET A 110 1.33 -23.11 1.62
C MET A 110 1.44 -24.45 2.35
N CYS A 111 1.09 -25.54 1.68
CA CYS A 111 1.54 -26.87 2.07
C CYS A 111 3.02 -26.95 1.70
N THR A 112 3.89 -26.74 2.69
CA THR A 112 5.31 -27.04 2.59
C THR A 112 5.47 -28.55 2.47
N ILE A 113 5.73 -29.05 1.27
CA ILE A 113 6.23 -30.41 1.06
C ILE A 113 7.67 -30.46 1.60
N THR A 114 7.82 -31.11 2.75
CA THR A 114 9.08 -31.75 3.19
C THR A 114 9.13 -33.14 2.57
#